data_AF-A0A9P2YLU0-F1
#
_entry.id   AF-A0A9P2YLU0-F1
#
_cell.length_a   1.000
_cell.length_b   1.000
_cell.length_c   1.000
_cell.angle_alpha   90.00
_cell.angle_beta   90.00
_cell.angle_gamma   90.00
#
_symmetry.space_group_name_H-M   'P 1'
#
loop_
_entity.id
_entity.type
_entity.pdbx_description
1 polymer ?
#
loop_
_entity_poly.entity_id
_entity_poly.type
_entity_poly.pdbx_seq_one_letter_code
_entity_poly.pdbx_strand_id
1 'polypeptide(L)'
;MIQNGSFETATVNPGASFIGLGAGSTAITGWTVSQGSIDYIGTLWQASNGSRSLDLSGENAGGIQQTFNTTVGKTYRVTFDLAGNTFTSPTIKDMRVSAGGSSADFSFDTTGKSNSNMGWLSKSWDFTANSTTTTLEFISLTNSFAGPALDNVSVIALSPPSIPEPSSVLGLLSLGVLGIGSALKRQS
;
A
#
# COMPACT_ATOMS: atom_id res chain seq x y z
N MET A 1 -8.41 6.74 2.50
CA MET A 1 -7.62 5.54 2.87
C MET A 1 -8.38 4.31 2.36
N ILE A 2 -7.72 3.15 2.17
CA ILE A 2 -8.30 2.02 1.44
C ILE A 2 -9.64 1.56 2.03
N GLN A 3 -10.61 1.34 1.15
CA GLN A 3 -11.91 0.75 1.43
C GLN A 3 -11.91 -0.70 0.95
N ASN A 4 -12.63 -1.56 1.68
CA ASN A 4 -12.86 -2.95 1.28
C ASN A 4 -11.56 -3.70 0.93
N GLY A 5 -10.55 -3.57 1.80
CA GLY A 5 -9.20 -4.09 1.57
C GLY A 5 -9.12 -5.61 1.50
N SER A 6 -10.05 -6.32 2.14
CA SER A 6 -10.24 -7.77 2.04
C SER A 6 -11.32 -8.19 1.04
N PHE A 7 -11.80 -7.26 0.21
CA PHE A 7 -12.69 -7.55 -0.93
C PHE A 7 -14.03 -8.22 -0.58
N GLU A 8 -14.48 -8.15 0.68
CA GLU A 8 -15.70 -8.82 1.17
C GLU A 8 -17.00 -8.23 0.61
N THR A 9 -16.97 -6.99 0.12
CA THR A 9 -18.16 -6.30 -0.41
C THR A 9 -18.11 -6.20 -1.94
N ALA A 10 -19.08 -6.80 -2.62
CA ALA A 10 -19.22 -6.74 -4.07
C ALA A 10 -20.69 -6.83 -4.51
N THR A 11 -20.98 -6.40 -5.75
CA THR A 11 -22.31 -6.55 -6.39
C THR A 11 -22.53 -7.95 -6.97
N VAL A 12 -21.50 -8.78 -7.00
CA VAL A 12 -21.51 -10.17 -7.47
C VAL A 12 -21.07 -11.10 -6.34
N ASN A 13 -21.51 -12.36 -6.40
CA ASN A 13 -21.15 -13.37 -5.41
C ASN A 13 -20.54 -14.61 -6.07
N PRO A 14 -19.23 -14.87 -5.93
CA PRO A 14 -18.56 -16.03 -6.53
C PRO A 14 -18.88 -17.37 -5.87
N GLY A 15 -19.61 -17.37 -4.74
CA GLY A 15 -20.01 -18.59 -4.04
C GLY A 15 -18.79 -19.43 -3.62
N ALA A 16 -18.79 -20.71 -4.01
CA ALA A 16 -17.69 -21.64 -3.73
C ALA A 16 -16.61 -21.67 -4.82
N SER A 17 -16.69 -20.80 -5.83
CA SER A 17 -15.79 -20.78 -6.99
C SER A 17 -15.22 -19.36 -7.18
N PHE A 18 -15.13 -18.90 -8.43
CA PHE A 18 -14.66 -17.58 -8.81
C PHE A 18 -15.58 -16.93 -9.84
N ILE A 19 -15.48 -15.61 -9.98
CA ILE A 19 -16.08 -14.84 -11.08
C ILE A 19 -14.97 -14.02 -11.75
N GLY A 20 -14.77 -14.21 -13.05
CA GLY A 20 -13.88 -13.39 -13.84
C GLY A 20 -14.41 -11.97 -14.02
N LEU A 21 -13.56 -10.98 -13.78
CA LEU A 21 -13.88 -9.55 -13.93
C LEU A 21 -12.85 -8.90 -14.87
N GLY A 22 -13.32 -8.37 -15.99
CA GLY A 22 -12.49 -7.67 -16.97
C GLY A 22 -12.19 -6.22 -16.59
N ALA A 23 -11.19 -5.63 -17.26
CA ALA A 23 -10.81 -4.22 -17.13
C ALA A 23 -12.02 -3.27 -17.19
N GLY A 24 -12.02 -2.28 -16.31
CA GLY A 24 -13.13 -1.33 -16.12
C GLY A 24 -14.24 -1.84 -15.19
N SER A 25 -14.24 -3.12 -14.78
CA SER A 25 -15.20 -3.63 -13.81
C SER A 25 -15.04 -2.95 -12.45
N THR A 26 -16.17 -2.52 -11.88
CA THR A 26 -16.30 -1.92 -10.54
C THR A 26 -17.12 -2.79 -9.59
N ALA A 27 -17.28 -4.09 -9.92
CA ALA A 27 -18.14 -5.00 -9.17
C ALA A 27 -17.70 -5.20 -7.71
N ILE A 28 -16.40 -5.10 -7.43
CA ILE A 28 -15.85 -5.11 -6.07
C ILE A 28 -15.88 -3.68 -5.55
N THR A 29 -16.66 -3.43 -4.49
CA THR A 29 -16.88 -2.08 -3.97
C THR A 29 -15.56 -1.39 -3.61
N GLY A 30 -15.34 -0.19 -4.13
CA GLY A 30 -14.14 0.61 -3.89
C GLY A 30 -12.95 0.29 -4.80
N TRP A 31 -13.03 -0.74 -5.63
CA TRP A 31 -11.95 -1.16 -6.52
C TRP A 31 -12.38 -1.13 -7.99
N THR A 32 -11.41 -0.96 -8.88
CA THR A 32 -11.63 -1.05 -10.33
C THR A 32 -10.56 -1.96 -10.94
N VAL A 33 -10.96 -2.91 -11.76
CA VAL A 33 -10.00 -3.73 -12.53
C VAL A 33 -9.32 -2.80 -13.54
N SER A 34 -8.00 -2.62 -13.43
CA SER A 34 -7.25 -1.62 -14.18
C SER A 34 -6.79 -2.11 -15.55
N GLN A 35 -6.45 -3.40 -15.65
CA GLN A 35 -5.99 -4.03 -16.89
C GLN A 35 -6.33 -5.52 -16.91
N GLY A 36 -6.39 -6.09 -18.13
CA GLY A 36 -6.64 -7.51 -18.34
C GLY A 36 -7.94 -7.98 -17.68
N SER A 37 -7.87 -9.14 -17.03
CA SER A 37 -8.93 -9.67 -16.18
C SER A 37 -8.35 -10.24 -14.89
N ILE A 38 -9.15 -10.21 -13.83
CA ILE A 38 -8.86 -10.87 -12.56
C ILE A 38 -9.96 -11.89 -12.25
N ASP A 39 -9.71 -12.81 -11.34
CA ASP A 39 -10.77 -13.64 -10.77
C ASP A 39 -11.08 -13.18 -9.34
N TYR A 40 -12.35 -12.86 -9.10
CA TYR A 40 -12.87 -12.60 -7.77
C TYR A 40 -13.22 -13.92 -7.10
N ILE A 41 -12.46 -14.27 -6.07
CA ILE A 41 -12.49 -15.61 -5.46
C ILE A 41 -13.47 -15.66 -4.31
N GLY A 42 -14.31 -16.69 -4.31
CA GLY A 42 -15.14 -17.10 -3.17
C GLY A 42 -14.39 -18.06 -2.25
N THR A 43 -14.98 -19.22 -1.97
CA THR A 43 -14.34 -20.24 -1.11
C THR A 43 -13.60 -21.33 -1.89
N LEU A 44 -13.13 -21.04 -3.10
CA LEU A 44 -12.36 -21.96 -3.94
C LEU A 44 -11.03 -22.38 -3.28
N TRP A 45 -10.41 -21.43 -2.57
CA TRP A 45 -9.28 -21.62 -1.69
C TRP A 45 -9.43 -20.76 -0.43
N GLN A 46 -8.60 -21.04 0.57
CA GLN A 46 -8.57 -20.29 1.81
C GLN A 46 -8.16 -18.84 1.57
N ALA A 47 -9.02 -17.87 1.92
CA ALA A 47 -8.68 -16.44 1.97
C ALA A 47 -7.74 -16.13 3.16
N SER A 48 -6.96 -15.06 3.07
CA SER A 48 -6.12 -14.59 4.18
C SER A 48 -6.96 -13.90 5.25
N ASN A 49 -7.97 -13.13 4.82
CA ASN A 49 -8.95 -12.45 5.66
C ASN A 49 -10.37 -12.73 5.13
N GLY A 50 -11.33 -12.90 6.03
CA GLY A 50 -12.73 -13.07 5.63
C GLY A 50 -12.98 -14.32 4.77
N SER A 51 -13.63 -14.12 3.62
CA SER A 51 -14.07 -15.19 2.71
C SER A 51 -13.85 -14.84 1.24
N ARG A 52 -13.18 -13.73 0.95
CA ARG A 52 -12.89 -13.26 -0.41
C ARG A 52 -11.41 -12.98 -0.58
N SER A 53 -10.94 -13.17 -1.80
CA SER A 53 -9.58 -12.80 -2.22
C SER A 53 -9.59 -12.64 -3.74
N LEU A 54 -8.46 -12.28 -4.32
CA LEU A 54 -8.31 -12.15 -5.76
C LEU A 54 -7.26 -13.12 -6.28
N ASP A 55 -7.46 -13.64 -7.50
CA ASP A 55 -6.37 -14.00 -8.40
C ASP A 55 -6.18 -12.84 -9.38
N LEU A 56 -4.99 -12.24 -9.41
CA LEU A 56 -4.71 -11.14 -10.33
C LEU A 56 -4.44 -11.60 -11.77
N SER A 57 -4.78 -12.83 -12.14
CA SER A 57 -4.71 -13.30 -13.52
C SER A 57 -5.90 -14.19 -13.89
N GLY A 58 -6.97 -13.60 -14.42
CA GLY A 58 -8.16 -14.36 -14.84
C GLY A 58 -7.91 -15.20 -16.10
N GLU A 59 -7.35 -14.60 -17.15
CA GLU A 59 -6.89 -15.33 -18.35
C GLU A 59 -5.38 -15.15 -18.60
N ASN A 60 -4.91 -13.93 -18.35
CA ASN A 60 -3.54 -13.46 -18.47
C ASN A 60 -3.28 -12.47 -17.34
N ALA A 61 -2.12 -11.83 -17.32
CA ALA A 61 -1.79 -10.80 -16.33
C ALA A 61 -2.87 -9.69 -16.26
N GLY A 62 -3.55 -9.59 -15.12
CA GLY A 62 -4.56 -8.57 -14.81
C GLY A 62 -4.05 -7.57 -13.78
N GLY A 63 -4.95 -6.66 -13.38
CA GLY A 63 -4.65 -5.66 -12.36
C GLY A 63 -5.88 -5.05 -11.72
N ILE A 64 -5.72 -4.52 -10.52
CA ILE A 64 -6.79 -3.87 -9.76
C ILE A 64 -6.24 -2.64 -9.04
N GLN A 65 -7.05 -1.59 -8.98
CA GLN A 65 -6.65 -0.29 -8.43
C GLN A 65 -7.72 0.35 -7.56
N GLN A 66 -7.26 1.22 -6.65
CA GLN A 66 -8.11 2.12 -5.87
C GLN A 66 -7.41 3.46 -5.68
N THR A 67 -8.14 4.55 -5.88
CA THR A 67 -7.66 5.92 -5.63
C THR A 67 -8.15 6.42 -4.28
N PHE A 68 -7.26 7.04 -3.51
CA PHE A 68 -7.58 7.62 -2.20
C PHE A 68 -6.85 8.93 -1.95
N ASN A 69 -7.38 9.73 -1.03
CA ASN A 69 -6.77 11.00 -0.61
C ASN A 69 -5.45 10.76 0.11
N THR A 70 -4.44 11.57 -0.23
CA THR A 70 -3.10 11.61 0.36
C THR A 70 -2.68 13.04 0.66
N THR A 71 -1.58 13.21 1.38
CA THR A 71 -0.96 14.51 1.62
C THR A 71 0.41 14.51 0.97
N VAL A 72 0.66 15.50 0.11
CA VAL A 72 1.95 15.66 -0.60
C VAL A 72 3.11 15.65 0.41
N GLY A 73 4.13 14.85 0.13
CA GLY A 73 5.32 14.69 0.97
C GLY A 73 5.16 13.78 2.18
N LYS A 74 3.95 13.24 2.46
CA LYS A 74 3.77 12.22 3.50
C LYS A 74 4.11 10.83 2.97
N THR A 75 4.77 10.04 3.80
CA THR A 75 5.02 8.62 3.54
C THR A 75 3.84 7.79 4.02
N TYR A 76 3.44 6.82 3.21
CA TYR A 76 2.38 5.86 3.47
C TYR A 76 2.96 4.46 3.41
N ARG A 77 2.51 3.59 4.31
CA ARG A 77 2.81 2.16 4.29
C ARG A 77 1.63 1.40 3.74
N VAL A 78 1.87 0.66 2.66
CA VAL A 78 0.97 -0.36 2.13
C VAL A 78 1.30 -1.67 2.81
N THR A 79 0.29 -2.37 3.31
CA THR A 79 0.39 -3.78 3.72
C THR A 79 -0.63 -4.59 2.97
N PHE A 80 -0.29 -5.82 2.62
CA PHE A 80 -1.17 -6.75 1.90
C PHE A 80 -0.69 -8.18 2.13
N ASP A 81 -1.58 -9.15 1.99
CA ASP A 81 -1.22 -10.55 2.03
C ASP A 81 -1.09 -11.09 0.60
N LEU A 82 0.01 -11.81 0.36
CA LEU A 82 0.37 -12.37 -0.95
C LEU A 82 0.50 -13.89 -0.85
N ALA A 83 -0.18 -14.57 -1.77
CA ALA A 83 0.01 -15.99 -2.08
C ALA A 83 0.03 -16.18 -3.60
N GLY A 84 -0.22 -17.41 -4.08
CA GLY A 84 -0.29 -17.69 -5.50
C GLY A 84 -1.27 -18.81 -5.82
N ASN A 85 -1.95 -18.70 -6.96
CA ASN A 85 -2.83 -19.75 -7.45
C ASN A 85 -2.01 -21.01 -7.78
N THR A 86 -2.32 -22.12 -7.10
CA THR A 86 -1.54 -23.36 -7.16
C THR A 86 -1.97 -24.32 -8.28
N PHE A 87 -2.99 -23.98 -9.07
CA PHE A 87 -3.58 -24.91 -10.04
C PHE A 87 -2.66 -25.24 -11.22
N THR A 88 -1.77 -24.33 -11.60
CA THR A 88 -0.85 -24.56 -12.73
C THR A 88 0.43 -23.74 -12.63
N SER A 89 1.39 -24.09 -13.49
CA SER A 89 2.63 -23.35 -13.73
C SER A 89 2.39 -21.94 -14.27
N PRO A 90 3.36 -21.02 -14.09
CA PRO A 90 4.63 -21.18 -13.35
C PRO A 90 4.40 -21.28 -11.84
N THR A 91 5.31 -21.93 -11.10
CA THR A 91 5.19 -22.03 -9.63
C THR A 91 5.55 -20.73 -8.91
N ILE A 92 6.36 -19.88 -9.53
CA ILE A 92 6.61 -18.52 -9.05
C ILE A 92 5.54 -17.60 -9.62
N LYS A 93 4.84 -16.89 -8.72
CA LYS A 93 3.86 -15.85 -9.06
C LYS A 93 4.43 -14.49 -8.70
N ASP A 94 4.51 -13.61 -9.69
CA ASP A 94 5.12 -12.29 -9.56
C ASP A 94 4.04 -11.21 -9.63
N MET A 95 4.15 -10.22 -8.76
CA MET A 95 3.22 -9.12 -8.63
C MET A 95 3.98 -7.80 -8.49
N ARG A 96 3.48 -6.75 -9.13
CA ARG A 96 3.94 -5.37 -8.89
C ARG A 96 2.88 -4.60 -8.13
N VAL A 97 3.31 -3.88 -7.10
CA VAL A 97 2.52 -2.83 -6.45
C VAL A 97 3.08 -1.47 -6.85
N SER A 98 2.22 -0.50 -7.13
CA SER A 98 2.63 0.87 -7.47
C SER A 98 1.73 1.94 -6.85
N ALA A 99 2.33 3.05 -6.47
CA ALA A 99 1.67 4.23 -5.90
C ALA A 99 2.62 5.43 -5.88
N GLY A 100 2.10 6.65 -6.02
CA GLY A 100 2.89 7.88 -5.88
C GLY A 100 4.07 8.00 -6.85
N GLY A 101 3.99 7.39 -8.04
CA GLY A 101 5.08 7.34 -9.01
C GLY A 101 6.22 6.39 -8.67
N SER A 102 6.07 5.55 -7.65
CA SER A 102 7.01 4.49 -7.26
C SER A 102 6.37 3.11 -7.38
N SER A 103 7.19 2.05 -7.43
CA SER A 103 6.72 0.67 -7.45
C SER A 103 7.67 -0.29 -6.74
N ALA A 104 7.18 -1.47 -6.37
CA ALA A 104 7.97 -2.60 -5.91
C ALA A 104 7.39 -3.92 -6.45
N ASP A 105 8.28 -4.89 -6.66
CA ASP A 105 7.93 -6.21 -7.15
C ASP A 105 8.05 -7.22 -6.01
N PHE A 106 7.11 -8.16 -5.96
CA PHE A 106 7.05 -9.23 -4.99
C PHE A 106 6.77 -10.55 -5.70
N SER A 107 7.39 -11.61 -5.18
CA SER A 107 7.21 -12.97 -5.70
C SER A 107 6.68 -13.90 -4.62
N PHE A 108 5.95 -14.92 -5.04
CA PHE A 108 5.49 -16.01 -4.20
C PHE A 108 5.73 -17.36 -4.88
N ASP A 109 6.32 -18.31 -4.16
CA ASP A 109 6.54 -19.68 -4.63
C ASP A 109 5.44 -20.61 -4.12
N THR A 110 4.66 -21.19 -5.04
CA THR A 110 3.57 -22.12 -4.73
C THR A 110 4.04 -23.54 -4.40
N THR A 111 5.35 -23.81 -4.38
CA THR A 111 5.90 -25.13 -4.05
C THR A 111 5.43 -25.60 -2.67
N GLY A 112 4.78 -26.76 -2.63
CA GLY A 112 4.22 -27.33 -1.39
C GLY A 112 2.99 -26.61 -0.84
N LYS A 113 2.37 -25.71 -1.63
CA LYS A 113 1.11 -25.03 -1.28
C LYS A 113 -0.09 -25.73 -1.92
N SER A 114 -1.28 -25.45 -1.40
CA SER A 114 -2.55 -25.98 -1.92
C SER A 114 -3.71 -25.03 -1.63
N ASN A 115 -4.89 -25.28 -2.19
CA ASN A 115 -6.08 -24.47 -1.95
C ASN A 115 -6.48 -24.37 -0.46
N SER A 116 -6.20 -25.39 0.34
CA SER A 116 -6.47 -25.40 1.79
C SER A 116 -5.28 -24.93 2.63
N ASN A 117 -4.14 -24.67 2.01
CA ASN A 117 -2.90 -24.19 2.63
C ASN A 117 -2.18 -23.27 1.63
N MET A 118 -2.81 -22.13 1.34
CA MET A 118 -2.32 -21.17 0.35
C MET A 118 -0.96 -20.59 0.75
N GLY A 119 -0.66 -20.59 2.05
CA GLY A 119 0.62 -20.11 2.58
C GLY A 119 0.79 -18.60 2.50
N TRP A 120 -0.30 -17.84 2.61
CA TRP A 120 -0.32 -16.38 2.63
C TRP A 120 0.81 -15.78 3.47
N LEU A 121 1.50 -14.79 2.89
CA LEU A 121 2.55 -14.03 3.55
C LEU A 121 2.21 -12.55 3.54
N SER A 122 2.25 -11.92 4.72
CA SER A 122 2.09 -10.48 4.81
C SER A 122 3.32 -9.77 4.24
N LYS A 123 3.07 -8.79 3.36
CA LYS A 123 4.06 -7.95 2.71
C LYS A 123 3.80 -6.49 3.08
N SER A 124 4.86 -5.70 3.00
CA SER A 124 4.78 -4.26 3.26
C SER A 124 5.68 -3.50 2.32
N TRP A 125 5.22 -2.34 1.88
CA TRP A 125 5.97 -1.43 1.03
C TRP A 125 5.56 0.01 1.32
N ASP A 126 6.54 0.92 1.30
CA ASP A 126 6.31 2.33 1.58
C ASP A 126 6.41 3.17 0.31
N PHE A 127 5.56 4.18 0.18
CA PHE A 127 5.67 5.20 -0.85
C PHE A 127 5.49 6.60 -0.25
N THR A 128 6.07 7.60 -0.88
CA THR A 128 5.84 9.01 -0.54
C THR A 128 4.88 9.62 -1.55
N ALA A 129 3.79 10.20 -1.07
CA ALA A 129 2.78 10.80 -1.94
C ALA A 129 3.31 12.08 -2.61
N ASN A 130 3.14 12.18 -3.93
CA ASN A 130 3.50 13.35 -4.73
C ASN A 130 2.28 14.22 -5.12
N SER A 131 1.07 13.80 -4.71
CA SER A 131 -0.20 14.47 -5.00
C SER A 131 -1.15 14.38 -3.79
N THR A 132 -2.24 15.16 -3.81
CA THR A 132 -3.32 15.11 -2.82
C THR A 132 -4.23 13.89 -2.99
N THR A 133 -4.09 13.17 -4.10
CA THR A 133 -4.73 11.88 -4.35
C THR A 133 -3.72 10.92 -4.96
N THR A 134 -3.73 9.67 -4.51
CA THR A 134 -2.86 8.62 -5.05
C THR A 134 -3.70 7.42 -5.48
N THR A 135 -3.38 6.84 -6.63
CA THR A 135 -3.87 5.52 -7.05
C THR A 135 -2.87 4.47 -6.58
N LEU A 136 -3.35 3.50 -5.80
CA LEU A 136 -2.64 2.26 -5.51
C LEU A 136 -3.10 1.22 -6.53
N GLU A 137 -2.14 0.56 -7.17
CA GLU A 137 -2.40 -0.47 -8.16
C GLU A 137 -1.58 -1.72 -7.86
N PHE A 138 -2.21 -2.88 -8.01
CA PHE A 138 -1.58 -4.18 -8.02
C PHE A 138 -1.78 -4.81 -9.39
N ILE A 139 -0.70 -5.24 -10.03
CA ILE A 139 -0.74 -5.96 -11.30
C ILE A 139 0.00 -7.28 -11.18
N SER A 140 -0.52 -8.32 -11.84
CA SER A 140 0.24 -9.53 -12.06
C SER A 140 1.35 -9.27 -13.08
N LEU A 141 2.53 -9.84 -12.83
CA LEU A 141 3.61 -9.96 -13.81
C LEU A 141 3.68 -11.40 -14.37
N THR A 142 2.83 -12.30 -13.86
CA THR A 142 2.72 -13.68 -14.32
C THR A 142 1.70 -13.76 -15.46
N ASN A 143 2.17 -14.02 -16.68
CA ASN A 143 1.31 -14.16 -17.84
C ASN A 143 0.77 -15.59 -18.00
N SER A 144 -0.17 -15.98 -17.12
CA SER A 144 -0.93 -17.23 -17.18
C SER A 144 -2.32 -17.05 -16.56
N PHE A 145 -3.17 -18.07 -16.59
CA PHE A 145 -4.48 -18.08 -15.91
C PHE A 145 -4.39 -18.43 -14.40
N ALA A 146 -3.18 -18.48 -13.85
CA ALA A 146 -2.96 -18.70 -12.42
C ALA A 146 -1.93 -17.70 -11.93
N GLY A 147 -2.41 -16.63 -11.32
CA GLY A 147 -1.61 -15.47 -10.93
C GLY A 147 -1.25 -15.42 -9.46
N PRO A 148 -0.67 -14.29 -9.03
CA PRO A 148 -0.50 -13.97 -7.62
C PRO A 148 -1.88 -13.74 -6.99
N ALA A 149 -2.07 -14.31 -5.80
CA ALA A 149 -3.28 -14.11 -5.03
C ALA A 149 -3.10 -12.94 -4.06
N LEU A 150 -4.11 -12.07 -3.96
CA LEU A 150 -4.06 -10.83 -3.16
C LEU A 150 -5.23 -10.77 -2.17
N ASP A 151 -4.94 -10.35 -0.95
CA ASP A 151 -5.94 -10.13 0.12
C ASP A 151 -5.46 -9.10 1.16
N ASN A 152 -6.38 -8.64 2.02
CA ASN A 152 -6.12 -7.90 3.24
C ASN A 152 -5.29 -6.61 3.04
N VAL A 153 -5.62 -5.84 2.00
CA VAL A 153 -4.92 -4.61 1.66
C VAL A 153 -5.24 -3.50 2.66
N SER A 154 -4.21 -2.86 3.18
CA SER A 154 -4.31 -1.68 4.03
C SER A 154 -3.27 -0.64 3.64
N VAL A 155 -3.60 0.63 3.85
CA VAL A 155 -2.67 1.74 3.70
C VAL A 155 -2.78 2.59 4.93
N ILE A 156 -1.66 2.91 5.57
CA ILE A 156 -1.63 3.84 6.71
C ILE A 156 -0.67 4.99 6.42
N ALA A 157 -1.00 6.20 6.89
CA ALA A 157 -0.05 7.32 6.87
C ALA A 157 0.97 7.10 7.99
N LEU A 158 2.25 7.26 7.69
CA LEU A 158 3.31 7.21 8.69
C LEU A 158 3.50 8.58 9.32
N SER A 159 3.61 8.60 10.65
CA SER A 159 4.00 9.81 11.37
C SER A 159 5.46 10.13 11.05
N PRO A 160 5.81 11.41 10.80
CA PRO A 160 7.21 11.80 10.74
C PRO A 160 7.89 11.45 12.08
N PRO A 161 9.20 11.14 12.09
CA PRO A 161 9.92 10.95 13.34
C PRO A 161 9.73 12.20 14.21
N SER A 162 9.37 12.01 15.48
CA SER A 162 9.33 13.10 16.45
C SER A 162 10.76 13.59 16.64
N ILE A 163 11.10 14.75 16.07
CA ILE A 163 12.34 15.44 16.43
C ILE A 163 12.11 15.99 17.84
N PRO A 164 12.86 15.55 18.87
CA PRO A 164 12.83 16.24 20.15
C PRO A 164 13.30 17.66 19.87
N GLU A 165 12.44 18.66 20.10
CA GLU A 165 12.87 20.06 20.07
C GLU A 165 14.11 20.17 20.97
N PRO A 166 15.26 20.68 20.48
CA PRO A 166 16.35 20.99 21.38
C PRO A 166 15.77 21.97 22.39
N SER A 167 15.77 21.58 23.67
CA SER A 167 15.28 22.37 24.79
C SER A 167 15.89 23.76 24.68
N SER A 168 15.16 24.69 24.08
CA SER A 168 15.53 26.09 24.06
C SER A 168 15.27 26.56 25.48
N VAL A 169 16.30 26.41 26.31
CA VAL A 169 16.38 27.07 27.61
C VAL A 169 16.15 28.55 27.33
N LEU A 170 14.93 28.98 27.61
CA LEU A 170 14.55 30.38 27.82
C LEU A 170 15.34 30.89 29.02
N GLY A 171 16.62 31.16 28.80
CA GLY A 171 17.42 32.08 29.59
C GLY A 171 17.41 33.43 28.90
N LEU A 172 16.24 34.07 28.83
CA LEU A 172 16.14 35.50 28.51
C LEU A 172 15.90 36.28 29.81
N LEU A 173 16.51 37.47 29.87
CA LEU A 173 16.33 38.63 30.79
C LEU A 173 17.37 38.77 31.92
N SER A 174 17.97 39.93 32.24
CA SER A 174 18.15 41.30 31.67
C SER A 174 18.80 42.20 32.76
N LEU A 175 19.18 43.46 32.42
CA LEU A 175 19.65 44.62 33.24
C LEU A 175 21.18 44.84 33.25
N GLY A 176 21.79 46.00 32.96
CA GLY A 176 21.39 47.37 32.59
C GLY A 176 22.69 48.23 32.56
N VAL A 177 23.02 48.93 31.48
CA VAL A 177 22.94 50.40 31.25
C VAL A 177 23.81 51.34 32.15
N LEU A 178 24.72 52.07 31.46
CA LEU A 178 25.30 53.43 31.67
C LEU A 178 26.49 53.71 32.61
N GLY A 179 27.52 54.32 32.00
CA GLY A 179 28.55 55.15 32.64
C GLY A 179 29.48 55.82 31.62
N ILE A 180 29.01 56.85 30.89
CA ILE A 180 29.85 57.81 30.16
C ILE A 180 30.09 59.02 31.09
N GLY A 181 31.35 59.40 31.30
CA GLY A 181 31.74 60.59 32.05
C GLY A 181 33.21 60.96 31.80
N SER A 182 33.40 61.96 30.95
CA SER A 182 34.63 62.55 30.39
C SER A 182 35.48 63.37 31.37
N ALA A 183 36.80 63.50 31.11
CA ALA A 183 37.46 64.76 30.68
C ALA A 183 38.96 64.81 31.02
N LEU A 184 39.77 65.01 29.97
CA LEU A 184 41.11 65.56 30.04
C LEU A 184 41.03 67.06 30.39
N LYS A 185 41.89 67.53 31.31
CA LYS A 185 42.42 68.90 31.26
C LYS A 185 43.85 68.94 31.79
N ARG A 186 44.69 69.64 31.04
CA ARG A 186 46.13 69.87 31.18
C ARG A 186 46.36 71.27 31.77
N GLN A 187 47.60 71.51 32.22
CA GLN A 187 48.23 72.76 32.73
C GLN A 187 48.24 72.86 34.27
N SER A 188 49.35 73.20 34.92
CA SER A 188 50.59 73.91 34.51
C SER A 188 51.86 73.25 35.05
#